data_AF-A0ABD5TIX0-F1
#
_entry.id   AF-A0ABD5TIX0-F1
#
_cell.length_a   1.000
_cell.length_b   1.000
_cell.length_c   1.000
_cell.angle_alpha   90.00
_cell.angle_beta   90.00
_cell.angle_gamma   90.00
#
_symmetry.space_group_name_H-M   'P 1'
#
loop_
_entity.id
_entity.type
_entity.pdbx_description
1 polymer ?
#
loop_
_entity_poly.entity_id
_entity_poly.type
_entity_poly.pdbx_seq_one_letter_code
_entity_poly.pdbx_strand_id
1 'polypeptide(L)' 'MADPVDPPKTDPLDVDDDPAVSPRPYADLVTGVMEARDCSKPLAENWVDERGREAAERFLLARWA' A
#
# COMPACT_ATOMS: atom_id res chain seq x y z
N MET A 1 -52.19 -4.08 -13.88
CA MET A 1 -51.10 -3.11 -13.74
C MET A 1 -50.38 -3.48 -12.45
N ALA A 2 -49.10 -3.81 -12.51
CA ALA A 2 -48.35 -4.23 -11.33
C ALA A 2 -47.78 -2.99 -10.63
N ASP A 3 -48.06 -2.88 -9.32
CA ASP A 3 -47.52 -1.85 -8.44
C ASP A 3 -45.98 -1.74 -8.53
N PRO A 4 -45.42 -0.53 -8.44
CA PRO A 4 -43.98 -0.35 -8.44
C PRO A 4 -43.39 -0.91 -7.14
N VAL A 5 -42.54 -1.92 -7.25
CA VAL A 5 -41.74 -2.40 -6.13
C VAL A 5 -40.67 -1.34 -5.84
N ASP A 6 -40.84 -0.60 -4.75
CA ASP A 6 -39.82 0.27 -4.18
C ASP A 6 -38.63 -0.62 -3.75
N PRO A 7 -37.41 -0.42 -4.28
CA PRO A 7 -36.27 -1.22 -3.86
C PRO A 7 -35.98 -0.94 -2.39
N PRO A 8 -35.61 -1.96 -1.58
CA PRO A 8 -35.25 -1.74 -0.20
C PRO A 8 -34.12 -0.71 -0.14
N LYS A 9 -34.31 0.34 0.65
CA LYS A 9 -33.29 1.33 1.01
C LYS A 9 -32.20 0.58 1.77
N THR A 10 -31.26 -0.01 1.04
CA THR A 10 -30.06 -0.58 1.63
C THR A 10 -29.31 0.55 2.31
N ASP A 11 -29.27 0.41 3.63
CA ASP A 11 -28.39 0.94 4.65
C ASP A 11 -27.31 1.95 4.19
N PRO A 12 -27.14 3.09 4.88
CA PRO A 12 -25.97 3.91 4.70
C PRO A 12 -24.79 3.05 5.14
N LEU A 13 -24.09 2.45 4.18
CA LEU A 13 -22.81 1.84 4.48
C LEU A 13 -21.95 2.97 5.04
N ASP A 14 -21.82 2.94 6.36
CA ASP A 14 -20.80 3.52 7.19
C ASP A 14 -19.45 3.22 6.52
N VAL A 15 -19.10 4.03 5.52
CA VAL A 15 -17.72 4.21 5.09
C VAL A 15 -17.25 5.45 5.83
N ASP A 16 -17.34 5.37 7.15
CA ASP A 16 -16.45 6.12 8.02
C ASP A 16 -15.03 5.76 7.56
N ASP A 17 -14.33 6.76 7.04
CA ASP A 17 -12.88 6.81 6.93
C ASP A 17 -12.27 5.48 6.45
N ASP A 18 -12.26 5.20 5.15
CA ASP A 18 -11.10 4.44 4.64
C ASP A 18 -9.92 5.35 4.98
N PRO A 19 -9.05 5.00 5.95
CA PRO A 19 -8.01 5.89 6.39
C PRO A 19 -6.96 5.85 5.30
N ALA A 20 -7.26 6.46 4.14
CA ALA A 20 -6.67 6.27 2.83
C ALA A 20 -5.46 5.40 3.00
N VAL A 21 -5.66 4.07 3.02
CA VAL A 21 -4.62 3.15 3.49
C VAL A 21 -3.54 3.26 2.46
N SER A 22 -2.68 4.26 2.62
CA SER A 22 -1.45 4.44 1.87
C SER A 22 -0.78 3.14 2.22
N PRO A 23 -0.70 2.18 1.28
CA PRO A 23 -0.17 0.88 1.60
C PRO A 23 1.25 1.22 2.00
N ARG A 24 1.54 1.31 3.31
CA ARG A 24 2.87 1.65 3.79
C ARG A 24 3.65 0.44 3.35
N PRO A 25 4.42 0.48 2.24
CA PRO A 25 4.69 -0.80 1.60
C PRO A 25 5.55 -1.61 2.56
N TYR A 26 6.37 -0.96 3.39
CA TYR A 26 7.12 -1.62 4.43
C TYR A 26 7.37 -0.68 5.62
N ALA A 27 7.10 -1.16 6.84
CA ALA A 27 7.65 -0.54 8.06
C ALA A 27 9.18 -0.72 8.13
N ASP A 28 9.70 -1.71 7.39
CA ASP A 28 11.12 -2.05 7.27
C ASP A 28 11.58 -1.92 5.81
N LEU A 29 12.33 -0.86 5.50
CA LEU A 29 12.75 -0.58 4.12
C LEU A 29 13.63 -1.67 3.53
N VAL A 30 14.40 -2.37 4.37
CA VAL A 30 15.27 -3.47 3.94
C VAL A 30 14.41 -4.61 3.39
N THR A 31 13.41 -5.07 4.15
CA THR A 31 12.46 -6.09 3.70
C THR A 31 11.77 -5.66 2.40
N GLY A 32 11.38 -4.39 2.32
CA GLY A 32 10.78 -3.88 1.10
C GLY A 32 11.70 -3.92 -0.11
N VAL A 33 12.96 -3.54 0.07
CA VAL A 33 13.96 -3.59 -1.00
C VAL A 33 14.29 -5.03 -1.37
N MET A 34 14.33 -5.96 -0.40
CA MET A 34 14.51 -7.39 -0.67
C MET A 34 13.40 -7.92 -1.58
N GLU A 35 12.14 -7.68 -1.22
CA GLU A 35 11.00 -8.15 -2.03
C GLU A 35 10.91 -7.41 -3.38
N ALA A 36 11.27 -6.13 -3.40
CA ALA A 36 11.22 -5.35 -4.62
C ALA A 36 12.29 -5.74 -5.64
N ARG A 37 13.47 -6.14 -5.17
CA ARG A 37 14.65 -6.46 -6.00
C ARG A 37 14.97 -7.95 -6.06
N ASP A 38 14.19 -8.79 -5.39
CA ASP A 38 14.43 -10.22 -5.22
C ASP A 38 15.87 -10.50 -4.78
N CYS A 39 16.31 -9.84 -3.70
CA CYS A 39 17.68 -9.90 -3.22
C CYS A 39 17.80 -10.28 -1.75
N SER A 40 19.00 -10.71 -1.35
CA SER A 40 19.28 -11.06 0.03
C SER A 40 19.34 -9.81 0.93
N LYS A 41 19.05 -10.01 2.22
CA LYS A 41 19.10 -8.96 3.24
C LYS A 41 20.37 -8.08 3.21
N PRO A 42 21.60 -8.62 3.18
CA PRO A 42 22.80 -7.77 3.17
C PRO A 42 22.90 -6.89 1.91
N LEU A 43 22.37 -7.35 0.77
CA LEU A 43 22.34 -6.54 -0.46
C LEU A 43 21.28 -5.44 -0.38
N ALA A 44 20.14 -5.71 0.26
CA ALA A 44 19.12 -4.71 0.52
C ALA A 44 19.60 -3.66 1.55
N GLU A 45 20.26 -4.09 2.63
CA GLU A 45 20.85 -3.21 3.64
C GLU A 45 21.89 -2.29 3.02
N ASN A 46 22.84 -2.84 2.25
CA ASN A 46 23.85 -2.04 1.55
C ASN A 46 23.19 -1.03 0.61
N TRP A 47 22.15 -1.44 -0.11
CA TRP A 47 21.48 -0.54 -1.05
C TRP A 47 20.72 0.60 -0.35
N VAL A 48 20.06 0.31 0.79
CA VAL A 48 19.40 1.34 1.60
C VAL A 48 20.43 2.30 2.21
N ASP A 49 21.60 1.80 2.63
CA ASP A 49 22.71 2.61 3.13
C ASP A 49 23.29 3.51 2.02
N GLU A 50 23.57 2.94 0.84
CA GLU A 50 24.12 3.66 -0.32
C GLU A 50 23.17 4.73 -0.88
N ARG A 51 21.86 4.46 -0.93
CA ARG A 51 20.87 5.37 -1.51
C ARG A 51 20.26 6.32 -0.48
N GLY A 52 20.33 5.96 0.79
CA GLY A 52 19.65 6.64 1.87
C GLY A 52 18.17 6.28 1.98
N ARG A 53 17.65 6.52 3.18
CA ARG A 53 16.29 6.16 3.61
C ARG A 53 15.20 6.72 2.68
N GLU A 54 15.25 8.02 2.40
CA GLU A 54 14.23 8.67 1.57
C GLU A 54 14.18 8.15 0.13
N ALA A 55 15.34 7.79 -0.45
CA ALA A 55 15.40 7.25 -1.79
C ALA A 55 14.82 5.83 -1.83
N ALA A 56 15.08 5.03 -0.79
CA ALA A 56 14.47 3.71 -0.63
C ALA A 56 12.95 3.80 -0.46
N GLU A 57 12.46 4.75 0.33
CA GLU A 57 11.02 5.02 0.48
C GLU A 57 10.38 5.38 -0.87
N ARG A 58 10.96 6.33 -1.62
CA ARG A 58 10.46 6.71 -2.94
C ARG A 58 10.47 5.55 -3.93
N PHE A 59 11.53 4.73 -3.92
CA PHE A 59 11.64 3.54 -4.76
C PHE A 59 10.51 2.53 -4.48
N LEU A 60 10.22 2.28 -3.20
CA LEU A 60 9.15 1.37 -2.82
C LEU A 60 7.77 1.94 -3.13
N LEU A 61 7.55 3.24 -2.93
CA LEU A 61 6.31 3.90 -3.29
C LEU A 61 6.04 3.84 -4.81
N ALA A 62 7.06 4.06 -5.64
CA ALA A 62 6.93 4.04 -7.10
C ALA A 62 6.52 2.66 -7.66
N ARG A 63 6.72 1.57 -6.91
CA ARG A 63 6.28 0.23 -7.33
C ARG A 63 4.76 0.03 -7.22
N TRP A 64 4.11 0.75 -6.32
CA TRP A 64 2.67 0.61 -6.01
C TRP A 64 1.85 1.81 -6.48
N ALA A 65 2.46 2.72 -7.24
CA ALA A 65 1.82 3.88 -7.87
C ALA A 65 1.17 3.53 -9.21
#